data_AF-A0A2V6JWQ7-F1
#
_entry.id   AF-A0A2V6JWQ7-F1
#
_cell.length_a   1.000
_cell.length_b   1.000
_cell.length_c   1.000
_cell.angle_alpha   90.00
_cell.angle_beta   90.00
_cell.angle_gamma   90.00
#
_symmetry.space_group_name_H-M   'P 1'
#
loop_
_entity.id
_entity.type
_entity.pdbx_description
1 polymer ?
#
loop_
_entity_poly.entity_id
_entity_poly.type
_entity_poly.pdbx_seq_one_letter_code
_entity_poly.pdbx_strand_id
1 'polypeptide(L)'
;SNAVNLTDGLDGLAIGCTITVAFAYALLSYAAGNFRIAEYLQVPFYPFAGELTVVCSALIGAGLGFLWFNCFPAKVFMGDTGSLAIGGMIGVVAICCKQELLLIVVGGVFVIEAVSVILQVMSFKLTGKRIFVMSPLH
;
A
#
# COMPACT_ATOMS: atom_id res chain seq x y z
N SER A 1 -7.64 1.24 -2.64
CA SER A 1 -8.00 2.45 -1.87
C SER A 1 -8.46 2.10 -0.46
N ASN A 2 -9.60 1.40 -0.27
CA ASN A 2 -10.19 1.17 1.07
C ASN A 2 -9.27 0.49 2.08
N ALA A 3 -8.42 -0.45 1.65
CA ALA A 3 -7.47 -1.12 2.56
C ALA A 3 -6.49 -0.14 3.23
N VAL A 4 -6.00 0.86 2.49
CA VAL A 4 -5.13 1.92 3.05
C VAL A 4 -5.93 2.80 4.01
N ASN A 5 -7.17 3.13 3.67
CA ASN A 5 -8.05 3.91 4.56
C ASN A 5 -8.34 3.18 5.88
N LEU A 6 -8.61 1.88 5.80
CA LEU A 6 -8.81 1.04 6.99
C LEU A 6 -7.55 0.95 7.87
N THR A 7 -6.36 1.17 7.31
CA THR A 7 -5.09 1.11 8.05
C THR A 7 -4.70 2.47 8.64
N ASP A 8 -5.38 3.55 8.25
CA ASP A 8 -5.13 4.93 8.72
C ASP A 8 -5.84 5.20 10.06
N GLY A 9 -5.63 4.32 11.04
CA GLY A 9 -6.20 4.41 12.39
C GLY A 9 -5.21 4.74 13.50
N LEU A 10 -3.90 4.68 13.19
CA LEU A 10 -2.81 5.00 14.12
C LEU A 10 -1.77 5.92 13.48
N ASP A 11 -1.18 6.76 14.31
CA ASP A 11 -0.12 7.71 13.95
C ASP A 11 1.04 7.01 13.22
N GLY A 12 1.28 7.41 11.97
CA GLY A 12 2.38 6.90 11.15
C GLY A 12 2.19 5.52 10.53
N LEU A 13 1.13 4.77 10.90
CA LEU A 13 0.96 3.39 10.45
C LEU A 13 0.72 3.29 8.93
N ALA A 14 -0.32 3.96 8.42
CA ALA A 14 -0.68 3.90 7.01
C ALA A 14 0.41 4.48 6.10
N ILE A 15 0.99 5.62 6.46
CA ILE A 15 2.05 6.23 5.65
C ILE A 15 3.36 5.44 5.73
N GLY A 16 3.70 4.89 6.89
CA GLY A 16 4.89 4.03 7.05
C GLY A 16 4.82 2.81 6.13
N CYS A 17 3.69 2.10 6.12
CA CYS A 17 3.45 0.99 5.19
C CYS A 17 3.40 1.45 3.73
N THR A 18 2.87 2.65 3.46
CA THR A 18 2.84 3.21 2.10
C THR A 18 4.24 3.40 1.53
N ILE A 19 5.17 3.94 2.34
CA ILE A 19 6.55 4.21 1.91
C ILE A 19 7.27 2.91 1.53
N THR A 20 7.12 1.85 2.32
CA THR A 20 7.75 0.55 2.03
C THR A 20 7.17 -0.09 0.77
N VAL A 21 5.85 -0.02 0.59
CA VAL A 21 5.16 -0.51 -0.62
C VAL A 21 5.60 0.28 -1.86
N ALA A 22 5.62 1.61 -1.77
CA ALA A 22 6.05 2.48 -2.87
C ALA A 22 7.53 2.23 -3.23
N PHE A 23 8.40 2.00 -2.24
CA PHE A 23 9.79 1.65 -2.48
C PHE A 23 9.96 0.32 -3.22
N ALA A 24 9.23 -0.72 -2.81
CA ALA A 24 9.22 -1.99 -3.54
C ALA A 24 8.75 -1.82 -4.98
N TYR A 25 7.64 -1.11 -5.21
CA TYR A 25 7.13 -0.87 -6.56
C TYR A 25 8.02 0.07 -7.40
N ALA A 26 8.77 0.98 -6.79
CA ALA A 26 9.80 1.75 -7.49
C ALA A 26 10.87 0.82 -8.08
N LEU A 27 11.37 -0.14 -7.29
CA LEU A 27 12.36 -1.11 -7.77
C LEU A 27 11.78 -2.06 -8.83
N LEU A 28 10.56 -2.56 -8.61
CA LEU A 28 9.90 -3.49 -9.53
C LEU A 28 9.59 -2.82 -10.88
N SER A 29 9.07 -1.60 -10.86
CA SER A 29 8.78 -0.83 -12.09
C SER A 29 10.05 -0.50 -12.87
N TYR A 30 11.14 -0.16 -12.17
CA TYR A 30 12.45 0.05 -12.80
C TYR A 30 12.99 -1.23 -13.45
N ALA A 31 12.90 -2.37 -12.75
CA ALA A 31 13.32 -3.67 -13.26
C ALA A 31 12.51 -4.10 -14.49
N ALA A 32 11.18 -3.99 -14.43
CA ALA A 32 10.28 -4.33 -15.54
C ALA A 32 10.44 -3.38 -16.74
N GLY A 33 10.83 -2.12 -16.51
CA GLY A 33 11.07 -1.11 -17.54
C GLY A 33 12.43 -1.20 -18.25
N ASN A 34 13.36 -2.03 -17.75
CA ASN A 34 14.70 -2.17 -18.32
C ASN A 34 14.91 -3.57 -18.90
N PHE A 35 15.07 -3.66 -20.22
CA PHE A 35 15.18 -4.93 -20.94
C PHE A 35 16.25 -5.88 -20.37
N ARG A 36 17.45 -5.36 -20.06
CA ARG A 36 18.55 -6.19 -19.54
C ARG A 36 18.26 -6.76 -18.16
N ILE A 37 17.64 -5.95 -17.30
CA ILE A 37 17.29 -6.36 -15.93
C ILE A 37 16.13 -7.35 -15.98
N ALA A 38 15.12 -7.07 -16.80
CA ALA A 38 13.96 -7.93 -16.97
C ALA A 38 14.35 -9.32 -17.49
N GLU A 39 15.22 -9.39 -18.51
CA GLU A 39 15.76 -10.63 -19.04
C GLU A 39 16.59 -11.39 -18.00
N TYR A 40 17.47 -10.70 -17.26
CA TYR A 40 18.31 -11.32 -16.23
C TYR A 40 17.50 -11.90 -15.06
N LEU A 41 16.52 -11.15 -14.56
CA LEU A 41 15.67 -11.55 -13.43
C LEU A 41 14.49 -12.45 -13.85
N GLN A 42 14.33 -12.73 -15.14
CA GLN A 42 13.21 -13.50 -15.69
C GLN A 42 11.85 -12.90 -15.30
N VAL A 43 11.77 -11.56 -15.26
CA VAL A 43 10.51 -10.83 -15.05
C VAL A 43 9.97 -10.28 -16.38
N PRO A 44 8.65 -10.14 -16.54
CA PRO A 44 8.08 -9.63 -17.78
C PRO A 44 8.55 -8.19 -18.06
N PHE A 45 9.02 -7.95 -19.29
CA PHE A 45 9.44 -6.64 -19.75
C PHE A 45 8.25 -5.82 -20.25
N TYR A 46 8.10 -4.60 -19.73
CA TYR A 46 7.08 -3.64 -20.17
C TYR A 46 7.74 -2.32 -20.55
N PRO A 47 7.70 -1.93 -21.84
CA PRO A 47 8.22 -0.64 -22.28
C PRO A 47 7.61 0.51 -21.47
N PHE A 48 8.45 1.48 -21.07
CA PHE A 48 8.07 2.67 -20.32
C PHE A 48 7.54 2.45 -18.89
N ALA A 49 7.50 1.20 -18.38
CA ALA A 49 7.13 0.95 -16.98
C ALA A 49 8.06 1.64 -15.98
N GLY A 50 9.31 1.91 -16.37
CA GLY A 50 10.30 2.64 -15.58
C GLY A 50 9.86 4.04 -15.17
N GLU A 51 8.95 4.70 -15.90
CA GLU A 51 8.43 6.03 -15.54
C GLU A 51 7.63 6.00 -14.22
N LEU A 52 7.03 4.85 -13.88
CA LEU A 52 6.32 4.66 -12.61
C LEU A 52 7.29 4.73 -11.41
N THR A 53 8.58 4.47 -11.63
CA THR A 53 9.64 4.66 -10.61
C THR A 53 9.66 6.10 -10.12
N VAL A 54 9.48 7.07 -11.02
CA VAL A 54 9.47 8.50 -10.68
C VAL A 54 8.27 8.82 -9.80
N VAL A 55 7.09 8.32 -10.16
CA VAL A 55 5.86 8.49 -9.38
C VAL A 55 5.99 7.86 -7.98
N CYS A 56 6.51 6.63 -7.90
CA CYS A 56 6.74 5.96 -6.63
C CYS A 56 7.78 6.69 -5.78
N SER A 57 8.85 7.19 -6.38
CA SER A 57 9.90 7.96 -5.69
C SER A 57 9.37 9.29 -5.14
N ALA A 58 8.52 9.97 -5.91
CA ALA A 58 7.82 11.17 -5.44
C ALA A 58 6.88 10.85 -4.28
N LEU A 59 6.14 9.74 -4.34
CA LEU A 59 5.28 9.27 -3.25
C LEU A 59 6.08 8.95 -1.99
N ILE A 60 7.27 8.34 -2.11
CA ILE A 60 8.18 8.09 -0.99
C ILE A 60 8.64 9.41 -0.37
N GLY A 61 9.10 10.37 -1.18
CA GLY A 61 9.54 11.68 -0.69
C GLY A 61 8.43 12.45 0.02
N ALA A 62 7.24 12.49 -0.58
CA ALA A 62 6.06 13.10 0.02
C ALA A 62 5.64 12.37 1.31
N GLY A 63 5.69 11.03 1.32
CA GLY A 63 5.36 10.22 2.47
C GLY A 63 6.33 10.41 3.63
N LEU A 64 7.63 10.50 3.37
CA LEU A 64 8.64 10.81 4.40
C LEU A 64 8.42 12.23 4.96
N GLY A 65 8.12 13.20 4.10
CA GLY A 65 7.77 14.56 4.51
C GLY A 65 6.50 14.62 5.36
N PHE A 66 5.47 13.86 5.01
CA PHE A 66 4.24 13.74 5.80
C PHE A 66 4.47 13.03 7.13
N LEU A 67 5.23 11.93 7.12
CA LEU A 67 5.56 11.15 8.31
C LEU A 67 6.28 12.00 9.37
N TRP A 68 7.07 13.01 8.97
CA TRP A 68 7.67 13.97 9.91
C TRP A 68 6.63 14.67 10.81
N PHE A 69 5.42 14.90 10.29
CA PHE A 69 4.32 15.55 11.02
C PHE A 69 3.29 14.54 11.56
N ASN A 70 3.28 13.32 11.05
CA ASN A 70 2.31 12.27 11.40
C ASN A 70 2.89 11.18 12.33
N CYS A 71 4.21 11.16 12.57
CA CYS A 71 4.82 10.28 13.56
C CYS A 71 4.30 10.59 14.97
N PHE A 72 4.11 9.55 15.79
CA PHE A 72 3.53 9.69 17.12
C PHE A 72 4.35 10.64 18.01
N PRO A 73 3.71 11.63 18.68
CA PRO A 73 2.30 12.03 18.58
C PRO A 73 2.00 12.90 17.35
N ALA A 74 1.00 12.51 16.55
CA ALA A 74 0.70 13.18 15.28
C ALA A 74 0.20 14.61 15.44
N LYS A 75 0.69 15.49 14.55
CA LYS A 75 0.25 16.89 14.42
C LYS A 75 -0.70 17.10 13.24
N VAL A 76 -0.65 16.22 12.25
CA VAL A 76 -1.46 16.28 11.03
C VAL A 76 -1.97 14.87 10.74
N PHE A 77 -3.27 14.75 10.44
CA PHE A 77 -3.91 13.52 10.01
C PHE A 77 -3.98 13.44 8.48
N MET A 78 -3.89 12.22 7.96
CA MET A 78 -3.88 11.97 6.52
C MET A 78 -5.28 12.18 5.92
N GLY A 79 -6.29 11.61 6.56
CA GLY A 79 -7.70 11.73 6.17
C GLY A 79 -8.02 10.98 4.87
N ASP A 80 -9.31 10.90 4.56
CA ASP A 80 -9.82 10.15 3.38
C ASP A 80 -9.19 10.62 2.06
N THR A 81 -8.91 11.92 1.95
CA THR A 81 -8.28 12.51 0.75
C THR A 81 -6.91 11.88 0.48
N GLY A 82 -6.09 11.70 1.51
CA GLY A 82 -4.78 11.08 1.38
C GLY A 82 -4.89 9.57 1.21
N SER A 83 -5.62 8.90 2.11
CA SER A 83 -5.64 7.44 2.21
C SER A 83 -6.24 6.78 0.95
N LEU A 84 -7.34 7.33 0.41
CA LEU A 84 -7.96 6.82 -0.81
C LEU A 84 -7.09 7.07 -2.04
N ALA A 85 -6.48 8.26 -2.14
CA ALA A 85 -5.59 8.61 -3.26
C ALA A 85 -4.36 7.71 -3.30
N ILE A 86 -3.69 7.51 -2.16
CA ILE A 86 -2.52 6.63 -2.06
C ILE A 86 -2.91 5.18 -2.39
N GLY A 87 -3.98 4.67 -1.79
CA GLY A 87 -4.42 3.31 -2.06
C GLY A 87 -4.95 3.10 -3.48
N GLY A 88 -5.36 4.16 -4.18
CA GLY A 88 -5.67 4.14 -5.61
C GLY A 88 -4.39 4.12 -6.47
N MET A 89 -3.45 5.01 -6.17
CA MET A 89 -2.17 5.13 -6.86
C MET A 89 -1.37 3.82 -6.81
N ILE A 90 -1.21 3.20 -5.63
CA ILE A 90 -0.52 1.91 -5.49
C ILE A 90 -1.20 0.82 -6.34
N GLY A 91 -2.53 0.78 -6.34
CA GLY A 91 -3.29 -0.17 -7.16
C GLY A 91 -3.04 0.03 -8.66
N VAL A 92 -3.03 1.27 -9.13
CA VAL A 92 -2.72 1.61 -10.54
C VAL A 92 -1.29 1.20 -10.89
N VAL A 93 -0.30 1.53 -10.05
CA VAL A 93 1.10 1.16 -10.28
C VAL A 93 1.25 -0.36 -10.39
N ALA A 94 0.60 -1.12 -9.50
CA ALA A 94 0.66 -2.58 -9.51
C ALA A 94 0.10 -3.19 -10.80
N ILE A 95 -1.01 -2.64 -11.30
CA ILE A 95 -1.64 -3.07 -12.57
C ILE A 95 -0.76 -2.69 -13.76
N CYS A 96 -0.21 -1.47 -13.78
CA CYS A 96 0.66 -1.03 -14.88
C CYS A 96 1.97 -1.82 -14.94
N CYS A 97 2.49 -2.28 -13.79
CA CYS A 97 3.66 -3.17 -13.73
C CYS A 97 3.33 -4.64 -14.00
N LYS A 98 2.03 -5.01 -14.12
CA LYS A 98 1.55 -6.40 -14.25
C LYS A 98 2.08 -7.32 -13.15
N GLN A 99 2.17 -6.76 -11.95
CA GLN A 99 2.64 -7.43 -10.74
C GLN A 99 1.63 -7.20 -9.62
N GLU A 100 0.37 -7.54 -9.91
CA GLU A 100 -0.77 -7.34 -9.03
C GLU A 100 -0.75 -8.32 -7.84
N LEU A 101 -0.35 -9.57 -8.08
CA LEU A 101 -0.26 -10.58 -7.02
C LEU A 101 0.82 -10.26 -5.99
N LEU A 102 1.91 -9.60 -6.43
CA LEU A 102 2.96 -9.13 -5.52
C LEU A 102 2.43 -8.06 -4.56
N LEU A 103 1.38 -7.31 -4.92
CA LEU A 103 0.78 -6.31 -4.05
C LEU A 103 0.23 -6.94 -2.77
N ILE A 104 -0.24 -8.18 -2.85
CA ILE A 104 -0.76 -8.90 -1.68
C ILE A 104 0.35 -9.13 -0.65
N VAL A 105 1.56 -9.42 -1.12
CA VAL A 105 2.72 -9.69 -0.27
C VAL A 105 3.34 -8.37 0.20
N VAL A 106 3.62 -7.46 -0.73
CA VAL A 106 4.28 -6.18 -0.46
C VAL A 106 3.39 -5.28 0.41
N GLY A 107 2.09 -5.21 0.11
CA GLY A 107 1.06 -4.50 0.87
C GLY A 107 0.39 -5.34 1.94
N GLY A 108 1.07 -6.38 2.46
CA GLY A 108 0.48 -7.38 3.34
C GLY A 108 -0.24 -6.80 4.56
N VAL A 109 0.28 -5.72 5.16
CA VAL A 109 -0.39 -5.04 6.28
C VAL A 109 -1.76 -4.52 5.86
N PHE A 110 -1.86 -3.79 4.74
CA PHE A 110 -3.14 -3.29 4.23
C PHE A 110 -4.14 -4.43 3.96
N VAL A 111 -3.64 -5.56 3.43
CA VAL A 111 -4.48 -6.74 3.15
C VAL A 111 -4.98 -7.36 4.44
N ILE A 112 -4.10 -7.59 5.42
CA ILE A 112 -4.44 -8.19 6.72
C ILE A 112 -5.46 -7.32 7.46
N GLU A 113 -5.28 -6.00 7.45
CA GLU A 113 -6.22 -5.06 8.04
C GLU A 113 -7.60 -5.13 7.39
N ALA A 114 -7.65 -5.10 6.05
CA ALA A 114 -8.91 -5.23 5.32
C ALA A 114 -9.59 -6.59 5.58
N VAL A 115 -8.83 -7.68 5.57
CA VAL A 115 -9.35 -9.04 5.85
C VAL A 115 -9.87 -9.13 7.28
N SER A 116 -9.20 -8.50 8.25
CA SER A 116 -9.66 -8.51 9.65
C SER A 116 -11.05 -7.90 9.80
N VAL A 117 -11.31 -6.78 9.11
CA VAL A 117 -12.61 -6.09 9.10
C VAL A 117 -13.66 -6.96 8.42
N ILE A 118 -13.34 -7.57 7.28
CA ILE A 118 -14.26 -8.47 6.56
C ILE A 118 -14.66 -9.65 7.45
N LEU A 119 -13.68 -10.33 8.06
CA LEU A 119 -13.92 -11.47 8.95
C LEU A 119 -14.75 -11.07 10.17
N GLN A 120 -14.44 -9.94 10.79
CA GLN A 120 -15.18 -9.44 11.94
C GLN A 120 -16.64 -9.15 11.58
N VAL A 121 -16.89 -8.44 10.48
CA VAL A 121 -18.25 -8.11 10.02
C VAL A 121 -19.03 -9.37 9.63
N MET A 122 -18.39 -10.31 8.93
CA MET A 122 -19.01 -11.59 8.58
C MET A 122 -19.38 -12.41 9.82
N SER A 123 -18.47 -12.53 10.80
CA SER A 123 -18.75 -13.26 12.04
C SER A 123 -19.87 -12.65 12.84
N PHE A 124 -19.90 -11.32 12.97
CA PHE A 124 -20.94 -10.64 13.72
C PHE A 124 -22.32 -10.78 13.05
N LYS A 125 -22.37 -10.75 11.71
CA LYS A 125 -23.62 -10.98 10.94
C LYS A 125 -24.11 -12.43 10.99
N LEU A 126 -23.21 -13.42 11.00
CA LEU A 126 -23.58 -14.84 10.95
C LEU A 126 -23.81 -15.47 12.32
N THR A 127 -22.99 -15.12 13.31
CA THR A 127 -22.95 -15.78 14.62
C THR A 127 -23.31 -14.86 15.79
N GLY A 128 -23.37 -13.54 15.56
CA GLY A 128 -23.52 -12.54 16.62
C GLY A 128 -22.29 -12.37 17.51
N LYS A 129 -21.19 -13.09 17.23
CA LYS A 129 -19.96 -13.09 18.03
C LYS A 129 -18.84 -12.37 17.28
N ARG A 130 -18.03 -11.63 18.04
CA ARG A 130 -16.80 -10.98 17.55
C ARG A 130 -15.63 -11.97 17.58
N ILE A 131 -14.79 -11.96 16.56
CA ILE A 131 -13.56 -12.78 16.49
C ILE A 131 -12.42 -12.04 17.17
N PHE A 132 -12.27 -10.75 16.86
CA PHE A 132 -11.28 -9.84 17.45
C PHE A 132 -11.95 -8.94 18.50
N VAL A 133 -11.16 -8.41 19.45
CA VAL A 133 -11.66 -7.47 20.47
C VAL A 133 -12.21 -6.20 19.80
N MET A 134 -11.46 -5.69 18.82
CA MET A 134 -11.83 -4.58 17.95
C MET A 134 -11.31 -4.89 16.52
N SER A 135 -11.91 -4.27 15.52
CA SER A 135 -11.45 -4.31 14.12
C SER A 135 -11.37 -2.86 13.62
N PRO A 136 -10.33 -2.44 12.90
CA PRO A 136 -9.20 -3.22 12.35
C PRO A 136 -8.24 -3.79 13.42
N LEU A 137 -7.19 -4.52 13.01
CA LEU A 137 -6.33 -5.33 13.91
C LEU A 137 -5.45 -4.50 14.86
N HIS A 138 -5.09 -3.30 14.46
CA HIS A 138 -4.22 -2.40 15.21
C HIS A 138 -4.91 -1.72 16.41
#